data_AF-A0A960QZN0-F1
#
_entry.id   AF-A0A960QZN0-F1
#
_cell.length_a   1.000
_cell.length_b   1.000
_cell.length_c   1.000
_cell.angle_alpha   90.00
_cell.angle_beta   90.00
_cell.angle_gamma   90.00
#
_symmetry.space_group_name_H-M   'P 1'
#
loop_
_entity.id
_entity.type
_entity.pdbx_description
1 polymer ?
#
loop_
_entity_poly.entity_id
_entity_poly.type
_entity_poly.pdbx_seq_one_letter_code
_entity_poly.pdbx_strand_id
1 'polypeptide(L)'
;MKYTAAGKGSFLKNFKNGLMNKLGRLTGIFSSDIGIDLGTANTLVYVRGKGIVLAEPSVVAVDSVTGEVLAVGHKAKAMLGKTPRKIHAVRPMKDGVIADFEIAEG
;
A
#
# COMPACT_ATOMS: atom_id res chain seq x y z
N MET A 1 -63.78 -5.42 8.26
CA MET A 1 -62.82 -4.29 8.40
C MET A 1 -61.45 -4.77 7.91
N LYS A 2 -60.91 -4.18 6.83
CA LYS A 2 -59.56 -4.46 6.32
C LYS A 2 -58.61 -3.42 6.93
N TYR A 3 -57.63 -3.84 7.72
CA TYR A 3 -56.54 -2.95 8.15
C TYR A 3 -55.36 -3.11 7.18
N THR A 4 -55.06 -2.02 6.47
CA THR A 4 -54.02 -1.90 5.45
C THR A 4 -52.64 -1.80 6.10
N ALA A 5 -51.72 -2.69 5.70
CA ALA A 5 -50.30 -2.60 6.02
C ALA A 5 -49.63 -1.54 5.14
N ALA A 6 -49.37 -0.34 5.67
CA ALA A 6 -48.68 0.72 4.90
C ALA A 6 -47.66 1.57 5.67
N GLY A 7 -47.35 1.25 6.94
CA GLY A 7 -46.52 2.14 7.78
C GLY A 7 -45.08 1.70 8.04
N LYS A 8 -44.77 0.39 8.04
CA LYS A 8 -43.47 -0.10 8.55
C LYS A 8 -42.39 -0.26 7.48
N GLY A 9 -42.75 -0.41 6.21
CA GLY A 9 -41.79 -0.68 5.12
C GLY A 9 -40.94 0.52 4.70
N SER A 10 -41.54 1.72 4.63
CA SER A 10 -40.87 2.94 4.16
C SER A 10 -39.79 3.44 5.13
N PHE A 11 -40.07 3.39 6.44
CA PHE A 11 -39.14 3.84 7.47
C PHE A 11 -37.87 2.98 7.55
N LEU A 12 -38.03 1.65 7.58
CA LEU A 12 -36.88 0.73 7.55
C LEU A 12 -36.09 0.83 6.24
N LYS A 13 -36.75 1.11 5.11
CA LYS A 13 -36.08 1.30 3.81
C LYS A 13 -35.25 2.58 3.78
N ASN A 14 -35.79 3.70 4.28
CA ASN A 14 -35.06 4.97 4.35
C ASN A 14 -33.89 4.92 5.32
N PHE A 15 -34.06 4.24 6.46
CA PHE A 15 -32.99 4.03 7.43
C PHE A 15 -31.86 3.15 6.88
N LYS A 16 -32.21 2.01 6.26
CA LYS A 16 -31.24 1.13 5.58
C LYS A 16 -30.52 1.86 4.45
N ASN A 17 -31.22 2.66 3.64
CA ASN A 17 -30.61 3.42 2.55
C ASN A 17 -29.65 4.51 3.04
N GLY A 18 -29.99 5.22 4.13
CA GLY A 18 -29.09 6.20 4.74
C GLY A 18 -27.83 5.57 5.32
N LEU A 19 -27.97 4.41 5.97
CA LEU A 19 -26.85 3.64 6.52
C LEU A 19 -25.97 3.06 5.41
N MET A 20 -26.57 2.48 4.37
CA MET A 20 -25.88 1.93 3.20
C MET A 20 -25.15 3.02 2.40
N ASN A 21 -25.73 4.21 2.26
CA ASN A 21 -25.04 5.34 1.62
C ASN A 21 -23.87 5.86 2.46
N LYS A 22 -23.97 5.85 3.80
CA LYS A 22 -22.86 6.23 4.68
C LYS A 22 -21.73 5.19 4.64
N LEU A 23 -22.09 3.90 4.61
CA LEU A 23 -21.14 2.79 4.38
C LEU A 23 -20.50 2.88 2.99
N GLY A 24 -21.29 3.19 1.94
CA GLY A 24 -20.82 3.37 0.57
C GLY A 24 -19.83 4.53 0.40
N ARG A 25 -20.01 5.61 1.16
CA ARG A 25 -19.04 6.74 1.21
C ARG A 25 -17.76 6.37 1.95
N LEU A 26 -17.84 5.50 2.95
CA LEU A 26 -16.66 4.94 3.63
C LEU A 26 -15.93 3.94 2.71
N THR A 27 -16.64 3.06 1.99
CA THR A 27 -16.05 2.12 1.02
C THR A 27 -15.50 2.80 -0.24
N GLY A 28 -16.03 3.98 -0.63
CA GLY A 28 -15.49 4.80 -1.72
C GLY A 28 -14.08 5.36 -1.47
N ILE A 29 -13.62 5.36 -0.21
CA ILE A 29 -12.22 5.68 0.14
C ILE A 29 -11.30 4.46 -0.07
N PHE A 30 -11.89 3.25 -0.09
CA PHE A 30 -11.19 1.96 -0.18
C PHE A 30 -11.16 1.36 -1.61
N SER A 31 -11.78 1.97 -2.63
CA SER A 31 -11.50 1.67 -4.05
C SER A 31 -10.36 2.57 -4.58
N SER A 32 -9.30 2.73 -3.80
CA SER A 32 -8.23 3.66 -4.15
C SER A 32 -7.51 3.10 -5.37
N ASP A 33 -7.69 3.72 -6.54
CA ASP A 33 -6.80 3.46 -7.66
C ASP A 33 -5.38 3.83 -7.21
N ILE A 34 -4.49 2.83 -7.20
CA ILE A 34 -3.09 2.96 -6.81
C ILE A 34 -2.23 2.90 -8.07
N GLY A 35 -1.32 3.86 -8.19
CA GLY A 35 -0.19 3.77 -9.11
C GLY A 35 1.08 3.47 -8.31
N ILE A 36 1.84 2.46 -8.74
CA ILE A 36 3.15 2.15 -8.16
C ILE A 36 4.21 2.35 -9.24
N ASP A 37 5.20 3.18 -8.94
CA ASP A 37 6.40 3.34 -9.76
C ASP A 37 7.56 2.65 -9.05
N LEU A 38 8.08 1.58 -9.65
CA LEU A 38 9.20 0.80 -9.15
C LEU A 38 10.49 1.20 -9.89
N GLY A 39 10.94 2.43 -9.67
CA GLY A 39 12.16 2.93 -10.28
C GLY A 39 13.41 2.25 -9.72
N THR A 40 14.50 2.26 -10.50
CA THR A 40 15.84 1.86 -9.99
C THR A 40 16.31 2.77 -8.85
N ALA A 41 15.87 4.03 -8.86
CA ALA A 41 16.26 5.03 -7.88
C ALA A 41 15.34 5.06 -6.66
N ASN A 42 14.05 5.27 -6.90
CA ASN A 42 13.03 5.52 -5.90
C ASN A 42 11.76 4.77 -6.25
N THR A 43 11.05 4.36 -5.21
CA THR A 43 9.72 3.76 -5.28
C THR A 43 8.71 4.81 -4.88
N LEU A 44 7.72 5.05 -5.73
CA LEU A 44 6.63 5.97 -5.48
C LEU A 44 5.31 5.21 -5.41
N VAL A 45 4.44 5.62 -4.49
CA VAL A 45 3.04 5.18 -4.45
C VAL A 45 2.16 6.40 -4.58
N TYR A 46 1.32 6.42 -5.62
CA TYR A 46 0.29 7.41 -5.85
C TYR A 46 -1.07 6.80 -5.55
N VAL A 47 -1.93 7.57 -4.88
CA VAL A 47 -3.32 7.21 -4.65
C VAL A 47 -4.22 8.27 -5.29
N ARG A 48 -5.14 7.85 -6.16
CA ARG A 48 -6.10 8.76 -6.80
C ARG A 48 -6.84 9.58 -5.74
N GLY A 49 -6.78 10.90 -5.89
CA GLY A 49 -7.42 11.85 -4.96
C GLY A 49 -6.62 12.15 -3.69
N LYS A 50 -5.48 11.49 -3.45
CA LYS A 50 -4.56 11.81 -2.34
C LYS A 50 -3.20 12.31 -2.81
N GLY A 51 -2.79 12.00 -4.04
CA GLY A 51 -1.46 12.35 -4.54
C GLY A 51 -0.42 11.26 -4.23
N ILE A 52 0.85 11.64 -4.21
CA ILE A 52 1.95 10.75 -3.81
C ILE A 52 1.87 10.55 -2.29
N VAL A 53 1.68 9.31 -1.87
CA VAL A 53 1.55 8.91 -0.46
C VAL A 53 2.81 8.21 0.07
N LEU A 54 3.71 7.77 -0.81
CA LEU A 54 5.01 7.21 -0.47
C LEU A 54 6.05 7.65 -1.50
N ALA A 55 7.23 8.05 -1.02
CA ALA A 55 8.40 8.33 -1.84
C ALA A 55 9.68 7.92 -1.10
N GLU A 56 10.15 6.69 -1.36
CA GLU A 56 11.29 6.10 -0.67
C GLU A 56 12.38 5.70 -1.68
N PRO A 57 13.67 5.76 -1.33
CA PRO A 57 14.72 5.11 -2.11
C PRO A 57 14.41 3.63 -2.34
N SER A 58 14.66 3.14 -3.56
CA SER A 58 14.50 1.71 -3.90
C SER A 58 15.70 0.91 -3.42
N VAL A 59 15.82 0.83 -2.10
CA VAL A 59 16.91 0.17 -1.39
C VAL A 59 16.35 -0.66 -0.25
N VAL A 60 16.86 -1.87 -0.12
CA VAL A 60 16.55 -2.80 0.96
C VAL A 60 17.86 -3.18 1.65
N ALA A 61 17.89 -3.21 2.97
CA ALA A 61 19.03 -3.71 3.73
C ALA A 61 18.68 -5.10 4.26
N VAL A 62 19.51 -6.08 3.95
CA VAL A 62 19.32 -7.49 4.32
C VAL A 62 20.49 -8.00 5.16
N ASP A 63 20.20 -8.89 6.09
CA ASP A 63 21.23 -9.70 6.74
C ASP A 63 21.76 -10.73 5.73
N SER A 64 23.08 -10.74 5.52
CA SER A 64 23.73 -11.57 4.51
C SER A 64 23.74 -13.05 4.84
N VAL A 65 23.44 -13.42 6.08
CA VAL A 65 23.49 -14.80 6.59
C VAL A 65 22.08 -15.39 6.61
N THR A 66 21.10 -14.64 7.10
CA THR A 66 19.71 -15.11 7.22
C THR A 66 18.83 -14.74 6.04
N GLY A 67 19.23 -13.74 5.25
CA GLY A 67 18.39 -13.15 4.20
C GLY A 67 17.31 -12.21 4.73
N GLU A 68 17.22 -12.01 6.04
CA GLU A 68 16.15 -11.21 6.64
C GLU A 68 16.26 -9.72 6.26
N VAL A 69 15.12 -9.12 5.94
CA VAL A 69 15.01 -7.68 5.69
C VAL A 69 15.12 -6.91 7.01
N LEU A 70 16.17 -6.12 7.14
CA LEU A 70 16.45 -5.30 8.32
C LEU A 70 15.85 -3.89 8.20
N ALA A 71 15.83 -3.34 6.98
CA ALA A 71 15.26 -2.02 6.69
C ALA A 71 14.94 -1.85 5.20
N VAL A 72 14.08 -0.88 4.89
CA VAL A 72 13.77 -0.42 3.53
C VAL A 72 13.88 1.11 3.44
N GLY A 73 13.96 1.64 2.21
CA GLY A 73 13.86 3.08 1.96
C GLY A 73 15.06 3.87 2.49
N HIS A 74 14.80 5.05 3.07
CA HIS A 74 15.85 5.93 3.58
C HIS A 74 16.73 5.26 4.65
N LYS A 75 16.15 4.40 5.51
CA LYS A 75 16.91 3.68 6.54
C LYS A 75 17.90 2.70 5.91
N ALA A 76 17.46 1.92 4.92
CA ALA A 76 18.34 1.02 4.17
C ALA A 76 19.40 1.79 3.37
N LYS A 77 19.02 2.90 2.73
CA LYS A 77 19.97 3.76 2.01
C LYS A 77 21.06 4.32 2.92
N ALA A 78 20.72 4.71 4.15
CA ALA A 78 21.68 5.23 5.13
C ALA A 78 22.73 4.18 5.55
N MET A 79 22.43 2.90 5.36
CA MET A 79 23.32 1.77 5.65
C MET A 79 24.32 1.49 4.52
N LEU A 80 24.11 2.02 3.31
CA LEU A 80 25.03 1.83 2.17
C LEU A 80 26.45 2.28 2.52
N GLY A 81 27.41 1.36 2.38
CA GLY A 81 28.83 1.62 2.63
C GLY A 81 29.19 1.90 4.09
N LYS A 82 28.25 1.72 5.03
CA LYS A 82 28.44 2.00 6.46
C LYS A 82 28.17 0.79 7.36
N THR A 83 27.87 -0.36 6.77
CA THR A 83 27.53 -1.57 7.52
C THR A 83 28.72 -2.49 7.74
N PRO A 84 28.74 -3.27 8.84
CA PRO A 84 29.64 -4.41 8.98
C PRO A 84 29.44 -5.42 7.83
N ARG A 85 30.43 -6.30 7.60
CA ARG A 85 30.48 -7.26 6.48
C ARG A 85 29.25 -8.17 6.30
N LYS A 86 28.30 -8.16 7.24
CA LYS A 86 27.10 -9.01 7.29
C LYS A 86 25.79 -8.32 6.90
N ILE A 87 25.78 -7.01 6.62
CA ILE A 87 24.56 -6.33 6.15
C ILE A 87 24.80 -5.80 4.75
N HIS A 88 24.01 -6.28 3.79
CA HIS A 88 24.04 -5.84 2.41
C HIS A 88 22.86 -4.92 2.13
N ALA A 89 23.15 -3.73 1.60
CA ALA A 89 22.12 -2.88 1.03
C ALA A 89 22.07 -3.14 -0.49
N VAL A 90 20.90 -3.54 -0.96
CA VAL A 90 20.63 -3.98 -2.34
C VAL A 90 19.56 -3.13 -2.98
N ARG A 91 19.47 -3.18 -4.31
CA ARG A 91 18.42 -2.51 -5.08
C ARG A 91 17.64 -3.58 -5.84
N PRO A 92 16.34 -3.78 -5.56
CA PRO A 92 15.56 -4.83 -6.21
C PRO A 92 15.34 -4.56 -7.71
N MET A 93 15.42 -3.28 -8.10
CA MET A 93 15.31 -2.84 -9.49
C MET A 93 16.64 -2.30 -10.00
N LYS A 94 17.03 -2.69 -11.22
CA LYS A 94 18.21 -2.17 -11.93
C LYS A 94 17.88 -2.03 -13.42
N ASP A 95 18.19 -0.88 -14.01
CA ASP A 95 17.98 -0.62 -15.45
C ASP A 95 16.56 -0.97 -15.95
N GLY A 96 15.55 -0.76 -15.09
CA GLY A 96 14.14 -1.04 -15.38
C GLY A 96 13.71 -2.51 -15.25
N VAL A 97 14.60 -3.42 -14.86
CA VAL A 97 14.30 -4.84 -14.63
C VAL A 97 14.45 -5.23 -13.16
N ILE A 98 13.80 -6.33 -12.77
CA ILE A 98 14.01 -6.95 -11.46
C ILE A 98 15.41 -7.54 -11.46
N ALA A 99 16.27 -7.01 -10.60
CA ALA A 99 17.68 -7.41 -10.50
C ALA A 99 17.88 -8.57 -9.53
N ASP A 100 17.00 -8.69 -8.53
CA ASP A 100 17.07 -9.70 -7.49
C ASP A 100 15.63 -10.09 -7.07
N PHE A 101 15.25 -11.32 -7.39
CA PHE A 101 13.85 -11.78 -7.29
C PHE A 101 13.46 -12.14 -5.85
N GLU A 102 14.37 -12.72 -5.05
CA GLU A 102 14.12 -13.08 -3.66
C GLU A 102 13.82 -11.84 -2.80
N ILE A 103 14.43 -10.70 -3.13
CA ILE A 103 14.24 -9.44 -2.39
C ILE A 103 12.99 -8.68 -2.87
N ALA A 104 12.53 -8.93 -4.10
CA ALA A 104 11.33 -8.34 -4.64
C ALA A 104 10.04 -9.02 -4.14
N GLU A 105 10.07 -10.32 -3.85
CA GLU A 105 8.92 -11.07 -3.29
C GLU A 105 8.80 -10.98 -1.76
N GLY A 106 9.93 -10.91 -1.03
CA GLY A 106 9.95 -10.74 0.43
C GLY A 106 9.90 -12.04 1.23
#